data_AF-A0A1F4CD37-F1
#
_entry.id   AF-A0A1F4CD37-F1
#
_cell.length_a   1.000
_cell.length_b   1.000
_cell.length_c   1.000
_cell.angle_alpha   90.00
_cell.angle_beta   90.00
_cell.angle_gamma   90.00
#
_symmetry.space_group_name_H-M   'P 1'
#
loop_
_entity.id
_entity.type
_entity.pdbx_description
1 polymer ?
#
loop_
_entity_poly.entity_id
_entity_poly.type
_entity_poly.pdbx_seq_one_letter_code
_entity_poly.pdbx_strand_id
1 'polypeptide(L)'
;MSAQFTQYLLTGLTVGAIYALVALGFSIIFNASNVINFAQGEFVMIGGMATVSLIAVGLPYLLAIPLAVAAAALVGLALEKFAVEPARGASVVTLIIITIGASIFLRGLATIIWDKRFHALKPFTGDAPITIAGATILPQSLWVLGVTLAVVLALSWFFGRTLLGKAMLATSHNRLAAQLAGINVRMVLFLSFGLSAALGAVAGILIAPITTTSYDVGVMLGLKGFAAAMLGGMGSGVGAVVGGIALGITETMSAGYLSSAYKDAIAFVIILAVLFFMPSGLFGKRGGERV
;
A
#
# COMPACT_ATOMS: atom_id res chain seq x y z
N MET A 1 27.95 -7.34 16.15
CA MET A 1 27.74 -7.04 14.72
C MET A 1 26.73 -7.99 14.05
N SER A 2 26.90 -9.32 14.10
CA SER A 2 25.94 -10.26 13.46
C SER A 2 24.51 -10.15 13.99
N ALA A 3 24.32 -10.04 15.31
CA ALA A 3 22.99 -9.91 15.92
C ALA A 3 22.26 -8.62 15.51
N GLN A 4 22.97 -7.49 15.43
CA GLN A 4 22.41 -6.20 14.98
C GLN A 4 22.01 -6.24 13.50
N PHE A 5 22.85 -6.86 12.66
CA PHE A 5 22.52 -7.08 11.26
C PHE A 5 21.25 -7.92 11.11
N THR A 6 21.17 -9.05 11.80
CA THR A 6 19.97 -9.91 11.77
C THR A 6 18.74 -9.17 12.28
N GLN A 7 18.86 -8.37 13.35
CA GLN A 7 17.78 -7.54 13.87
C GLN A 7 17.25 -6.55 12.83
N TYR A 8 18.14 -5.74 12.24
CA TYR A 8 17.75 -4.74 11.25
C TYR A 8 17.20 -5.39 9.98
N LEU A 9 17.67 -6.59 9.62
CA LEU A 9 17.18 -7.30 8.45
C LEU A 9 15.74 -7.76 8.66
N LEU A 10 15.44 -8.33 9.82
CA LEU A 10 14.09 -8.81 10.17
C LEU A 10 13.11 -7.64 10.36
N THR A 11 13.54 -6.57 11.03
CA THR A 11 12.74 -5.34 11.14
C THR A 11 12.52 -4.72 9.75
N GLY A 12 13.55 -4.67 8.91
CA GLY A 12 13.47 -4.16 7.54
C GLY A 12 12.56 -4.99 6.64
N LEU A 13 12.55 -6.31 6.80
CA LEU A 13 11.62 -7.20 6.11
C LEU A 13 10.18 -6.94 6.54
N THR A 14 9.95 -6.73 7.84
CA THR A 14 8.62 -6.43 8.39
C THR A 14 8.08 -5.10 7.85
N VAL A 15 8.90 -4.04 7.92
CA VAL A 15 8.55 -2.71 7.41
C VAL A 15 8.37 -2.75 5.89
N GLY A 16 9.28 -3.44 5.19
CA GLY A 16 9.22 -3.60 3.74
C GLY A 16 8.00 -4.38 3.25
N ALA A 17 7.50 -5.34 4.03
CA ALA A 17 6.24 -6.04 3.75
C ALA A 17 5.03 -5.09 3.79
N ILE A 18 5.01 -4.14 4.73
CA ILE A 18 3.96 -3.11 4.78
C ILE A 18 4.06 -2.19 3.55
N TYR A 19 5.27 -1.77 3.19
CA TYR A 19 5.49 -0.96 1.99
C TYR A 19 5.12 -1.71 0.72
N ALA A 20 5.37 -3.02 0.65
CA ALA A 20 4.95 -3.89 -0.45
C ALA A 20 3.42 -3.92 -0.60
N LEU A 21 2.65 -4.03 0.50
CA LEU A 21 1.19 -3.99 0.44
C LEU A 21 0.67 -2.65 -0.09
N VAL A 22 1.23 -1.53 0.38
CA VAL A 22 0.85 -0.20 -0.11
C VAL A 22 1.25 -0.02 -1.58
N ALA A 23 2.45 -0.47 -1.96
CA ALA A 23 2.98 -0.44 -3.33
C ALA A 23 2.16 -1.28 -4.31
N LEU A 24 1.66 -2.44 -3.85
CA LEU A 24 0.74 -3.28 -4.62
C LEU A 24 -0.57 -2.53 -4.91
N GLY A 25 -1.13 -1.83 -3.93
CA GLY A 25 -2.30 -0.98 -4.16
C GLY A 25 -2.05 0.09 -5.22
N PHE A 26 -0.95 0.84 -5.10
CA PHE A 26 -0.52 1.78 -6.15
C PHE A 26 -0.41 1.11 -7.52
N SER A 27 0.20 -0.08 -7.58
CA SER A 27 0.39 -0.81 -8.84
C SER A 27 -0.91 -1.28 -9.47
N ILE A 28 -1.90 -1.68 -8.66
CA ILE A 28 -3.23 -2.10 -9.16
C ILE A 28 -3.97 -0.92 -9.77
N ILE A 29 -4.02 0.23 -9.06
CA ILE A 29 -4.67 1.43 -9.61
C ILE A 29 -3.92 1.92 -10.84
N PHE A 30 -2.59 1.96 -10.80
CA PHE A 30 -1.78 2.38 -11.93
C PHE A 30 -2.00 1.48 -13.15
N ASN A 31 -2.03 0.15 -12.99
CA ASN A 31 -2.34 -0.77 -14.09
C ASN A 31 -3.72 -0.50 -14.69
N ALA A 32 -4.74 -0.25 -13.87
CA ALA A 32 -6.08 -0.03 -14.39
C ALA A 32 -6.25 1.37 -15.02
N SER A 33 -5.61 2.40 -14.46
CA SER A 33 -5.88 3.83 -14.72
C SER A 33 -4.72 4.63 -15.34
N ASN A 34 -3.49 4.12 -15.38
CA ASN A 34 -2.25 4.82 -15.78
C ASN A 34 -2.06 6.13 -15.01
N VAL A 35 -2.70 6.26 -13.85
CA VAL A 35 -2.69 7.43 -12.99
C VAL A 35 -2.31 6.99 -11.59
N ILE A 36 -1.54 7.83 -10.92
CA ILE A 36 -1.15 7.63 -9.53
C ILE A 36 -2.27 8.19 -8.65
N ASN A 37 -2.84 7.35 -7.79
CA ASN A 37 -3.81 7.78 -6.79
C ASN A 37 -3.12 8.14 -5.48
N PHE A 38 -2.94 9.44 -5.22
CA PHE A 38 -2.30 9.89 -3.98
C PHE A 38 -3.17 9.71 -2.72
N ALA A 39 -4.45 9.35 -2.86
CA ALA A 39 -5.29 8.96 -1.73
C ALA A 39 -5.00 7.54 -1.20
N GLN A 40 -4.09 6.80 -1.82
CA GLN A 40 -3.77 5.42 -1.41
C GLN A 40 -3.32 5.32 0.05
N GLY A 41 -2.59 6.31 0.55
CA GLY A 41 -2.19 6.40 1.95
C GLY A 41 -3.37 6.52 2.91
N GLU A 42 -4.44 7.20 2.50
CA GLU A 42 -5.63 7.37 3.35
C GLU A 42 -6.36 6.05 3.60
N PHE A 43 -6.29 5.08 2.67
CA PHE A 43 -6.86 3.75 2.92
C PHE A 43 -6.10 2.99 4.01
N VAL A 44 -4.79 3.25 4.16
CA VAL A 44 -3.98 2.74 5.26
C VAL A 44 -4.46 3.33 6.59
N MET A 45 -4.64 4.65 6.64
CA MET A 45 -5.22 5.33 7.80
C MET A 45 -6.59 4.76 8.13
N ILE A 46 -7.51 4.68 7.16
CA ILE A 46 -8.88 4.20 7.38
C ILE A 46 -8.87 2.77 7.93
N GLY A 47 -8.04 1.87 7.39
CA GLY A 47 -7.95 0.50 7.89
C GLY A 47 -7.53 0.43 9.36
N GLY A 48 -6.48 1.17 9.73
CA GLY A 48 -6.00 1.23 11.12
C GLY A 48 -7.03 1.85 12.06
N MET A 49 -7.50 3.06 11.74
CA MET A 49 -8.42 3.84 12.58
C MET A 49 -9.80 3.18 12.71
N ALA A 50 -10.36 2.65 11.61
CA ALA A 50 -11.64 1.94 11.66
C ALA A 50 -11.53 0.67 12.52
N THR A 51 -10.42 -0.07 12.44
CA THR A 51 -10.20 -1.25 13.29
C THR A 51 -10.12 -0.87 14.75
N VAL A 52 -9.39 0.19 15.10
CA VAL A 52 -9.34 0.72 16.48
C VAL A 52 -10.75 1.04 16.99
N SER A 53 -11.57 1.75 16.22
CA SER A 53 -12.93 2.10 16.64
C SER A 53 -13.84 0.89 16.81
N LEU A 54 -13.78 -0.07 15.89
CA LEU A 54 -14.59 -1.28 15.98
C LEU A 54 -14.22 -2.10 17.22
N ILE A 55 -12.93 -2.23 17.51
CA ILE A 55 -12.43 -2.88 18.73
C ILE A 55 -12.85 -2.10 19.98
N ALA A 56 -12.81 -0.77 19.95
CA ALA A 56 -13.22 0.08 21.08
C ALA A 56 -14.71 -0.06 21.44
N VAL A 57 -15.55 -0.38 20.46
CA VAL A 57 -16.99 -0.69 20.67
C VAL A 57 -17.20 -2.15 21.13
N GLY A 58 -16.13 -2.94 21.26
CA GLY A 58 -16.15 -4.29 21.81
C GLY A 58 -16.26 -5.41 20.77
N LEU A 59 -16.13 -5.11 19.48
CA LEU A 59 -16.09 -6.15 18.45
C LEU A 59 -14.78 -6.96 18.59
N PRO A 60 -14.81 -8.29 18.35
CA PRO A 60 -13.59 -9.08 18.28
C PRO A 60 -12.81 -8.78 16.99
N TYR A 61 -11.49 -9.00 17.00
CA TYR A 61 -10.62 -8.82 15.82
C TYR A 61 -11.14 -9.53 14.57
N LEU A 62 -11.73 -10.72 14.73
CA LEU A 62 -12.27 -11.51 13.63
C LEU A 62 -13.39 -10.80 12.86
N LEU A 63 -14.14 -9.91 13.51
CA LEU A 63 -15.18 -9.10 12.88
C LEU A 63 -14.68 -7.70 12.55
N ALA A 64 -13.88 -7.10 13.42
CA ALA A 64 -13.36 -5.74 13.23
C ALA A 64 -12.50 -5.62 11.97
N ILE A 65 -11.63 -6.59 11.69
CA ILE A 65 -10.71 -6.55 10.55
C ILE A 65 -11.48 -6.60 9.20
N PRO A 66 -12.36 -7.58 8.93
CA PRO A 66 -13.13 -7.59 7.68
C PRO A 66 -14.01 -6.36 7.50
N LEU A 67 -14.62 -5.85 8.58
CA LEU A 67 -15.46 -4.64 8.52
C LEU A 67 -14.65 -3.39 8.21
N ALA A 68 -13.45 -3.23 8.79
CA ALA A 68 -12.55 -2.12 8.49
C ALA A 68 -12.05 -2.18 7.03
N VAL A 69 -11.70 -3.38 6.55
CA VAL A 69 -11.31 -3.59 5.14
C VAL A 69 -12.48 -3.28 4.21
N ALA A 70 -13.70 -3.71 4.54
CA ALA A 70 -14.90 -3.40 3.77
C ALA A 70 -15.19 -1.90 3.77
N ALA A 71 -15.06 -1.22 4.90
CA ALA A 71 -15.24 0.23 5.00
C ALA A 71 -14.24 0.98 4.10
N ALA A 72 -12.95 0.63 4.16
CA ALA A 72 -11.94 1.22 3.29
C ALA A 72 -12.20 0.91 1.81
N ALA A 73 -12.58 -0.33 1.48
CA ALA A 73 -12.95 -0.71 0.12
C ALA A 73 -14.12 0.14 -0.39
N LEU A 74 -15.18 0.32 0.41
CA LEU A 74 -16.32 1.17 0.08
C LEU A 74 -15.91 2.64 -0.14
N VAL A 75 -15.00 3.16 0.69
CA VAL A 75 -14.44 4.52 0.48
C VAL A 75 -13.64 4.58 -0.83
N GLY A 76 -12.87 3.54 -1.17
CA GLY A 76 -12.16 3.44 -2.44
C GLY A 76 -13.11 3.42 -3.65
N LEU A 77 -14.18 2.62 -3.58
CA LEU A 77 -15.25 2.58 -4.58
C LEU A 77 -15.95 3.93 -4.72
N ALA A 78 -16.25 4.60 -3.60
CA ALA A 78 -16.86 5.92 -3.58
C ALA A 78 -15.93 6.98 -4.21
N LEU A 79 -14.64 6.92 -3.90
CA LEU A 79 -13.65 7.83 -4.48
C LEU A 79 -13.56 7.65 -6.00
N GLU A 80 -13.59 6.41 -6.50
CA GLU A 80 -13.66 6.15 -7.93
C GLU A 80 -14.95 6.74 -8.52
N LYS A 81 -16.11 6.40 -7.96
CA LYS A 81 -17.42 6.77 -8.48
C LYS A 81 -17.68 8.28 -8.49
N PHE A 82 -17.30 8.97 -7.42
CA PHE A 82 -17.68 10.37 -7.20
C PHE A 82 -16.57 11.37 -7.52
N ALA A 83 -15.30 10.95 -7.50
CA ALA A 83 -14.18 11.87 -7.77
C ALA A 83 -13.50 11.55 -9.11
N VAL A 84 -13.18 10.28 -9.38
CA VAL A 84 -12.35 9.91 -10.54
C VAL A 84 -13.17 9.68 -11.81
N GLU A 85 -14.28 8.96 -11.72
CA GLU A 85 -15.15 8.64 -12.86
C GLU A 85 -15.69 9.90 -13.57
N PRO A 86 -16.16 10.95 -12.87
CA PRO A 86 -16.62 12.18 -13.52
C PRO A 86 -15.51 12.92 -14.30
N ALA A 87 -14.26 12.74 -13.87
CA ALA A 87 -13.08 13.41 -14.45
C ALA A 87 -12.30 12.53 -15.44
N ARG A 88 -12.87 11.41 -15.90
CA ARG A 88 -12.16 10.40 -16.71
C ARG A 88 -11.60 10.92 -18.04
N GLY A 89 -12.15 11.99 -18.60
CA GLY A 89 -11.65 12.65 -19.80
C GLY A 89 -10.64 13.77 -19.55
N ALA A 90 -10.32 14.05 -18.29
CA ALA A 90 -9.38 15.10 -17.92
C ALA A 90 -7.92 14.65 -18.09
N SER A 91 -7.01 15.62 -18.06
CA SER A 91 -5.57 15.34 -18.11
C SER A 91 -5.11 14.51 -16.91
N VAL A 92 -4.00 13.79 -17.05
CA VAL A 92 -3.37 13.01 -15.96
C VAL A 92 -3.09 13.91 -14.75
N VAL A 93 -2.64 15.14 -14.98
CA VAL A 93 -2.37 16.13 -13.93
C VAL A 93 -3.65 16.49 -13.17
N THR A 94 -4.77 16.68 -13.89
CA THR A 94 -6.08 16.95 -13.27
C THR A 94 -6.51 15.80 -12.36
N LEU A 95 -6.35 14.55 -12.80
CA LEU A 95 -6.69 13.37 -12.00
C LEU A 95 -5.79 13.26 -10.75
N ILE A 96 -4.51 13.58 -10.86
CA ILE A 96 -3.60 13.65 -9.70
C ILE A 96 -4.10 14.70 -8.70
N ILE A 97 -4.43 15.92 -9.15
CA ILE A 97 -4.97 16.98 -8.30
C ILE A 97 -6.25 16.53 -7.59
N ILE A 98 -7.16 15.85 -8.31
CA ILE A 98 -8.39 15.31 -7.72
C ILE A 98 -8.08 14.31 -6.60
N THR A 99 -7.12 13.40 -6.81
CA THR A 99 -6.76 12.41 -5.78
C THR A 99 -6.07 13.03 -4.57
N ILE A 100 -5.28 14.09 -4.76
CA ILE A 100 -4.69 14.88 -3.67
C ILE A 100 -5.79 15.61 -2.90
N GLY A 101 -6.75 16.23 -3.60
CA GLY A 101 -7.92 16.87 -2.98
C GLY A 101 -8.76 15.87 -2.18
N ALA A 102 -8.99 14.68 -2.73
CA ALA A 102 -9.67 13.60 -2.03
C ALA A 102 -8.88 13.13 -0.80
N SER A 103 -7.55 13.04 -0.86
CA SER A 103 -6.70 12.72 0.29
C SER A 103 -6.87 13.76 1.41
N ILE A 104 -6.78 15.05 1.08
CA ILE A 104 -6.97 16.15 2.04
C ILE A 104 -8.37 16.09 2.66
N PHE A 105 -9.39 15.83 1.84
CA PHE A 105 -10.77 15.70 2.29
C PHE A 105 -10.96 14.52 3.25
N LEU A 106 -10.49 13.33 2.88
CA LEU A 106 -10.56 12.12 3.72
C LEU A 106 -9.82 12.30 5.04
N ARG A 107 -8.66 12.95 5.02
CA ARG A 107 -7.90 13.29 6.23
C ARG A 107 -8.65 14.29 7.12
N GLY A 108 -9.30 15.28 6.51
CA GLY A 108 -10.17 16.22 7.21
C GLY A 108 -11.35 15.53 7.89
N LEU A 109 -12.03 14.63 7.19
CA LEU A 109 -13.08 13.79 7.77
C LEU A 109 -12.55 12.91 8.90
N ALA A 110 -11.38 12.29 8.72
CA ALA A 110 -10.80 11.44 9.75
C ALA A 110 -10.52 12.19 11.06
N THR A 111 -10.08 13.45 10.95
CA THR A 111 -9.88 14.33 12.11
C THR A 111 -11.18 14.59 12.89
N ILE A 112 -12.32 14.68 12.19
CA ILE A 112 -13.63 14.93 12.81
C ILE A 112 -14.19 13.65 13.44
N ILE A 113 -14.05 12.51 12.75
CA ILE A 113 -14.62 11.23 13.19
C ILE A 113 -13.84 10.62 14.36
N TRP A 114 -12.50 10.65 14.29
CA TRP A 114 -11.66 9.95 15.25
C TRP A 114 -10.96 10.83 16.27
N ASP A 115 -10.65 12.10 15.94
CA ASP A 115 -9.71 13.02 16.62
C ASP A 115 -8.28 13.08 15.99
N LYS A 116 -7.40 13.87 16.64
CA LYS A 116 -6.00 14.07 16.23
C LYS A 116 -4.99 13.23 17.03
N ARG A 117 -5.46 12.35 17.91
CA ARG A 117 -4.61 11.61 18.85
C ARG A 117 -4.03 10.38 18.17
N PHE A 118 -2.94 9.88 18.75
CA PHE A 118 -2.40 8.58 18.40
C PHE A 118 -3.23 7.50 19.11
N HIS A 119 -3.63 6.50 18.35
CA HIS A 119 -4.34 5.34 18.83
C HIS A 119 -3.50 4.08 18.61
N ALA A 120 -3.32 3.28 19.65
CA ALA A 120 -2.59 2.03 19.56
C ALA A 120 -3.56 0.85 19.46
N LEU A 121 -3.28 -0.07 18.55
CA LEU A 121 -3.99 -1.34 18.47
C LEU A 121 -3.20 -2.39 19.25
N LYS A 122 -3.83 -3.19 20.10
CA LYS A 122 -3.11 -4.24 20.83
C LYS A 122 -2.63 -5.33 19.84
N PRO A 123 -1.42 -5.88 19.99
CA PRO A 123 -0.96 -6.96 19.12
C PRO A 123 -1.87 -8.20 19.19
N PHE A 124 -2.00 -8.90 18.07
CA PHE A 124 -3.04 -9.92 17.89
C PHE A 124 -2.88 -11.16 18.77
N THR A 125 -1.63 -11.55 19.03
CA THR A 125 -1.28 -12.76 19.80
C THR A 125 -0.32 -12.46 20.95
N GLY A 126 -0.30 -11.21 21.42
CA GLY A 126 0.53 -10.74 22.55
C GLY A 126 1.91 -10.21 22.15
N ASP A 127 2.63 -9.72 23.16
CA ASP A 127 3.83 -8.87 22.99
C ASP A 127 5.10 -9.58 23.48
N ALA A 128 4.98 -10.86 23.86
CA ALA A 128 6.09 -11.67 24.34
C ALA A 128 7.16 -11.79 23.24
N PRO A 129 8.37 -11.21 23.43
CA PRO A 129 9.36 -11.19 22.37
C PRO A 129 9.95 -12.58 22.13
N ILE A 130 10.07 -12.97 20.86
CA ILE A 130 10.68 -14.23 20.45
C ILE A 130 12.12 -13.95 20.02
N THR A 131 13.08 -14.61 20.64
CA THR A 131 14.50 -14.47 20.28
C THR A 131 14.90 -15.53 19.25
N ILE A 132 15.34 -15.09 18.06
CA ILE A 132 15.81 -15.94 16.97
C ILE A 132 17.19 -15.46 16.54
N ALA A 133 18.21 -16.33 16.63
CA ALA A 133 19.58 -16.02 16.18
C ALA A 133 20.18 -14.72 16.77
N GLY A 134 19.83 -14.38 18.01
CA GLY A 134 20.27 -13.15 18.70
C GLY A 134 19.47 -11.88 18.35
N ALA A 135 18.47 -11.98 17.47
CA ALA A 135 17.51 -10.92 17.16
C ALA A 135 16.18 -11.16 17.91
N THR A 136 15.54 -10.07 18.32
CA THR A 136 14.24 -10.08 18.99
C THR A 136 13.15 -9.71 18.01
N ILE A 137 12.23 -10.64 17.76
CA ILE A 137 11.07 -10.48 16.88
C ILE A 137 9.79 -10.44 17.72
N LEU A 138 8.93 -9.48 17.47
CA LEU A 138 7.58 -9.46 18.05
C LEU A 138 6.67 -10.40 17.25
N PRO A 139 5.72 -11.12 17.89
CA PRO A 139 4.74 -11.94 17.20
C PRO A 139 3.96 -11.17 16.11
N GLN A 140 3.73 -9.87 16.31
CA GLN A 140 3.11 -9.00 15.31
C GLN A 140 3.88 -8.97 14.00
N SER A 141 5.22 -8.96 14.01
CA SER A 141 6.04 -8.99 12.81
C SER A 141 5.80 -10.25 11.97
N LEU A 142 5.56 -11.40 12.63
CA LEU A 142 5.23 -12.65 11.95
C LEU A 142 3.85 -12.57 11.28
N TRP A 143 2.88 -11.92 11.92
CA TRP A 143 1.58 -11.63 11.28
C TRP A 143 1.72 -10.74 10.06
N VAL A 144 2.54 -9.68 10.14
CA VAL A 144 2.79 -8.80 8.99
C VAL A 144 3.36 -9.59 7.82
N LEU A 145 4.40 -10.39 8.05
CA LEU A 145 5.03 -11.19 7.01
C LEU A 145 4.10 -12.26 6.45
N GLY A 146 3.41 -13.00 7.33
CA GLY A 146 2.50 -14.09 6.95
C GLY A 146 1.29 -13.60 6.17
N VAL A 147 0.64 -12.53 6.63
CA VAL A 147 -0.52 -11.94 5.93
C VAL A 147 -0.08 -11.30 4.62
N THR A 148 1.06 -10.61 4.59
CA THR A 148 1.58 -10.04 3.34
C THR A 148 1.84 -11.14 2.31
N LEU A 149 2.50 -12.23 2.71
CA LEU A 149 2.73 -13.38 1.83
C LEU A 149 1.41 -13.98 1.34
N ALA A 150 0.44 -14.19 2.24
CA ALA A 150 -0.89 -14.71 1.88
C ALA A 150 -1.60 -13.79 0.86
N VAL A 151 -1.54 -12.48 1.06
CA VAL A 151 -2.12 -11.48 0.14
C VAL A 151 -1.42 -11.51 -1.22
N VAL A 152 -0.08 -11.57 -1.25
CA VAL A 152 0.69 -11.67 -2.50
C VAL A 152 0.33 -12.93 -3.28
N LEU A 153 0.21 -14.08 -2.60
CA LEU A 153 -0.20 -15.33 -3.23
C LEU A 153 -1.66 -15.27 -3.71
N ALA A 154 -2.57 -14.69 -2.92
CA ALA A 154 -3.96 -14.50 -3.29
C ALA A 154 -4.12 -13.60 -4.51
N LEU A 155 -3.38 -12.48 -4.57
CA LEU A 155 -3.37 -11.58 -5.72
C LEU A 155 -2.76 -12.27 -6.95
N SER A 156 -1.67 -13.01 -6.80
CA SER A 156 -1.04 -13.75 -7.90
C SER A 156 -2.01 -14.78 -8.49
N TRP A 157 -2.73 -15.50 -7.63
CA TRP A 157 -3.80 -16.41 -8.06
C TRP A 157 -4.96 -15.64 -8.71
N PHE A 158 -5.40 -14.52 -8.13
CA PHE A 158 -6.47 -13.69 -8.65
C PHE A 158 -6.18 -13.20 -10.08
N PHE A 159 -5.00 -12.62 -10.31
CA PHE A 159 -4.58 -12.15 -11.62
C PHE A 159 -4.34 -13.28 -12.63
N GLY A 160 -3.83 -14.43 -12.19
CA GLY A 160 -3.53 -15.56 -13.06
C GLY A 160 -4.74 -16.44 -13.41
N ARG A 161 -5.73 -16.55 -12.51
CA ARG A 161 -6.82 -17.55 -12.61
C ARG A 161 -8.21 -16.95 -12.74
N THR A 162 -8.48 -15.73 -12.28
CA THR A 162 -9.83 -15.15 -12.37
C THR A 162 -10.06 -14.32 -13.63
N LEU A 163 -11.31 -14.24 -14.09
CA LEU A 163 -11.70 -13.40 -15.24
C LEU A 163 -11.50 -11.91 -14.94
N LEU A 164 -11.84 -11.47 -13.72
CA LEU A 164 -11.67 -10.07 -13.30
C LEU A 164 -10.20 -9.67 -13.25
N GLY A 165 -9.33 -10.53 -12.70
CA GLY A 165 -7.89 -10.29 -12.68
C GLY A 165 -7.29 -10.22 -14.09
N LYS A 166 -7.69 -11.14 -14.99
CA LYS A 166 -7.27 -11.09 -16.40
C LYS A 166 -7.81 -9.85 -17.12
N ALA A 167 -9.03 -9.41 -16.82
CA ALA A 167 -9.60 -8.19 -17.37
C ALA A 167 -8.84 -6.93 -16.90
N MET A 168 -8.41 -6.88 -15.64
CA MET A 168 -7.54 -5.81 -15.11
C MET A 168 -6.19 -5.78 -15.86
N LEU A 169 -5.55 -6.94 -16.05
CA LEU A 169 -4.29 -7.03 -16.81
C LEU A 169 -4.47 -6.62 -18.28
N ALA A 170 -5.53 -7.09 -18.95
CA ALA A 170 -5.81 -6.72 -20.34
C ALA A 170 -6.01 -5.20 -20.49
N THR A 171 -6.74 -4.60 -19.55
CA THR A 171 -6.97 -3.15 -19.49
C THR A 171 -5.67 -2.36 -19.32
N SER A 172 -4.70 -2.90 -18.58
CA SER A 172 -3.39 -2.26 -18.38
C SER A 172 -2.51 -2.24 -19.63
N HIS A 173 -2.66 -3.25 -20.49
CA HIS A 173 -1.90 -3.31 -21.75
C HIS A 173 -2.44 -2.35 -22.80
N ASN A 174 -3.75 -2.39 -23.04
CA ASN A 174 -4.40 -1.47 -23.96
C ASN A 174 -5.89 -1.36 -23.61
N ARG A 175 -6.28 -0.23 -23.04
CA ARG A 175 -7.66 0.04 -22.66
C ARG A 175 -8.63 -0.04 -23.83
N LEU A 176 -8.26 0.48 -24.98
CA LEU A 176 -9.11 0.52 -26.17
C LEU A 176 -9.32 -0.90 -26.70
N ALA A 177 -8.25 -1.69 -26.82
CA ALA A 177 -8.36 -3.09 -27.23
C ALA A 177 -9.20 -3.92 -26.24
N ALA A 178 -9.03 -3.69 -24.93
CA ALA A 178 -9.86 -4.34 -23.91
C ALA A 178 -11.35 -3.98 -24.06
N GLN A 179 -11.68 -2.71 -24.34
CA GLN A 179 -13.07 -2.29 -24.60
C GLN A 179 -13.64 -2.94 -25.86
N LEU A 180 -12.86 -3.02 -26.95
CA LEU A 180 -13.26 -3.69 -28.18
C LEU A 180 -13.48 -5.20 -27.98
N ALA A 181 -12.76 -5.81 -27.03
CA ALA A 181 -12.97 -7.21 -26.62
C ALA A 181 -14.16 -7.40 -25.65
N GLY A 182 -14.98 -6.36 -25.42
CA GLY A 182 -16.16 -6.42 -24.57
C GLY A 182 -15.89 -6.28 -23.07
N ILE A 183 -14.66 -5.94 -22.65
CA ILE A 183 -14.34 -5.71 -21.24
C ILE A 183 -14.90 -4.37 -20.79
N ASN A 184 -15.74 -4.39 -19.76
CA ASN A 184 -16.24 -3.17 -19.14
C ASN A 184 -15.13 -2.48 -18.32
N VAL A 185 -14.34 -1.62 -18.97
CA VAL A 185 -13.22 -0.90 -18.34
C VAL A 185 -13.69 0.02 -17.20
N ARG A 186 -14.94 0.49 -17.21
CA ARG A 186 -15.50 1.26 -16.07
C ARG A 186 -15.60 0.37 -14.82
N MET A 187 -16.16 -0.83 -14.96
CA MET A 187 -16.24 -1.79 -13.85
C MET A 187 -14.84 -2.22 -13.38
N VAL A 188 -13.89 -2.42 -14.31
CA VAL A 188 -12.51 -2.76 -13.97
C VAL A 188 -11.85 -1.68 -13.11
N LEU A 189 -12.01 -0.40 -13.48
CA LEU A 189 -11.49 0.73 -12.68
C LEU A 189 -12.14 0.77 -11.29
N PHE A 190 -13.46 0.74 -11.23
CA PHE A 190 -14.22 0.73 -9.98
C PHE A 190 -13.71 -0.36 -9.03
N LEU A 191 -13.65 -1.61 -9.50
CA LEU A 191 -13.14 -2.73 -8.70
C LEU A 191 -11.66 -2.61 -8.33
N SER A 192 -10.84 -2.01 -9.20
CA SER A 192 -9.41 -1.79 -8.92
C SER A 192 -9.19 -0.82 -7.76
N PHE A 193 -10.01 0.24 -7.69
CA PHE A 193 -9.98 1.19 -6.56
C PHE A 193 -10.42 0.51 -5.25
N GLY A 194 -11.48 -0.29 -5.28
CA GLY A 194 -11.93 -1.05 -4.10
C GLY A 194 -10.88 -2.04 -3.61
N LEU A 195 -10.26 -2.81 -4.52
CA LEU A 195 -9.20 -3.75 -4.19
C LEU A 195 -7.95 -3.06 -3.64
N SER A 196 -7.55 -1.94 -4.25
CA SER A 196 -6.41 -1.16 -3.78
C SER A 196 -6.63 -0.56 -2.39
N ALA A 197 -7.84 -0.08 -2.13
CA ALA A 197 -8.22 0.43 -0.82
C ALA A 197 -8.26 -0.68 0.23
N ALA A 198 -8.75 -1.87 -0.12
CA ALA A 198 -8.69 -3.04 0.75
C ALA A 198 -7.24 -3.42 1.11
N LEU A 199 -6.31 -3.40 0.15
CA LEU A 199 -4.89 -3.66 0.40
C LEU A 199 -4.25 -2.60 1.30
N GLY A 200 -4.56 -1.33 1.06
CA GLY A 200 -4.15 -0.23 1.93
C GLY A 200 -4.64 -0.45 3.36
N ALA A 201 -5.92 -0.81 3.53
CA ALA A 201 -6.49 -1.09 4.84
C ALA A 201 -5.81 -2.26 5.55
N VAL A 202 -5.53 -3.36 4.85
CA VAL A 202 -4.77 -4.49 5.41
C VAL A 202 -3.39 -4.03 5.88
N ALA A 203 -2.69 -3.21 5.09
CA ALA A 203 -1.40 -2.65 5.50
C ALA A 203 -1.52 -1.80 6.79
N GLY A 204 -2.57 -0.98 6.88
CA GLY A 204 -2.87 -0.14 8.04
C GLY A 204 -3.18 -0.92 9.31
N ILE A 205 -3.97 -1.99 9.17
CA ILE A 205 -4.32 -2.89 10.27
C ILE A 205 -3.08 -3.62 10.80
N LEU A 206 -2.19 -4.05 9.90
CA LEU A 206 -0.98 -4.78 10.26
C LEU A 206 0.08 -3.90 10.93
N ILE A 207 0.20 -2.63 10.49
CA ILE A 207 1.18 -1.70 11.05
C ILE A 207 0.71 -1.02 12.34
N ALA A 208 -0.60 -0.86 12.55
CA ALA A 208 -1.13 -0.13 13.70
C ALA A 208 -0.65 -0.64 15.08
N PRO A 209 -0.48 -1.96 15.32
CA PRO A 209 0.11 -2.43 16.58
C PRO A 209 1.62 -2.17 16.71
N ILE A 210 2.32 -1.88 15.62
CA ILE A 210 3.77 -1.63 15.61
C ILE A 210 4.08 -0.13 15.82
N THR A 211 3.40 0.76 15.09
CA THR A 211 3.75 2.19 15.07
C THR A 211 2.68 3.09 15.67
N THR A 212 1.56 2.55 16.13
CA THR A 212 0.29 3.27 16.36
C THR A 212 -0.31 3.82 15.07
N THR A 213 -1.58 4.25 15.12
CA THR A 213 -2.31 4.84 14.01
C THR A 213 -2.85 6.21 14.41
N SER A 214 -2.90 7.14 13.46
CA SER A 214 -3.39 8.50 13.61
C SER A 214 -4.01 8.96 12.30
N TYR A 215 -4.65 10.13 12.30
CA TYR A 215 -5.26 10.71 11.10
C TYR A 215 -4.28 11.08 9.98
N ASP A 216 -2.96 11.13 10.24
CA ASP A 216 -1.94 11.54 9.28
C ASP A 216 -0.96 10.42 8.91
N VAL A 217 -1.08 9.25 9.54
CA VAL A 217 -0.20 8.09 9.33
C VAL A 217 -0.14 7.65 7.85
N GLY A 218 -1.25 7.88 7.12
CA GLY A 218 -1.40 7.54 5.71
C GLY A 218 -0.44 8.30 4.79
N VAL A 219 -0.05 9.53 5.13
CA VAL A 219 0.76 10.38 4.24
C VAL A 219 2.15 9.78 4.04
N MET A 220 2.86 9.52 5.14
CA MET A 220 4.23 9.01 5.07
C MET A 220 4.26 7.57 4.53
N LEU A 221 3.32 6.72 4.95
CA LEU A 221 3.22 5.36 4.45
C LEU A 221 2.83 5.32 2.96
N GLY A 222 1.96 6.23 2.52
CA GLY A 222 1.61 6.40 1.12
C GLY A 222 2.81 6.81 0.27
N LEU A 223 3.61 7.79 0.72
CA LEU A 223 4.82 8.20 0.03
C LEU A 223 5.87 7.08 -0.05
N LYS A 224 6.09 6.34 1.04
CA LYS A 224 7.00 5.19 1.06
C LYS A 224 6.48 3.99 0.25
N GLY A 225 5.17 3.79 0.21
CA GLY A 225 4.54 2.79 -0.67
C GLY A 225 4.69 3.17 -2.15
N PHE A 226 4.51 4.45 -2.49
CA PHE A 226 4.76 4.96 -3.84
C PHE A 226 6.23 4.80 -4.23
N ALA A 227 7.15 5.12 -3.32
CA ALA A 227 8.58 4.89 -3.48
C ALA A 227 8.91 3.44 -3.85
N ALA A 228 8.35 2.51 -3.07
CA ALA A 228 8.49 1.09 -3.27
C ALA A 228 7.92 0.63 -4.63
N ALA A 229 6.76 1.16 -5.03
CA ALA A 229 6.16 0.87 -6.34
C ALA A 229 7.03 1.39 -7.50
N MET A 230 7.56 2.61 -7.39
CA MET A 230 8.49 3.19 -8.36
C MET A 230 9.78 2.38 -8.47
N LEU A 231 10.40 2.03 -7.33
CA LEU A 231 11.61 1.21 -7.27
C LEU A 231 11.38 -0.17 -7.90
N GLY A 232 10.24 -0.78 -7.64
CA GLY A 232 9.81 -2.03 -8.25
C GLY A 232 9.53 -1.95 -9.75
N GLY A 233 9.15 -0.78 -10.25
CA GLY A 233 8.62 -0.56 -11.59
C GLY A 233 7.11 -0.55 -11.57
N MET A 234 6.52 0.61 -11.85
CA MET A 234 5.07 0.81 -11.79
C MET A 234 4.34 -0.14 -12.74
N GLY A 235 3.33 -0.81 -12.20
CA GLY A 235 2.51 -1.78 -12.92
C GLY A 235 2.98 -3.24 -12.84
N SER A 236 4.15 -3.51 -12.24
CA SER A 236 4.55 -4.88 -11.91
C SER A 236 4.20 -5.22 -10.46
N GLY A 237 3.28 -6.17 -10.25
CA GLY A 237 2.94 -6.64 -8.90
C GLY A 237 4.14 -7.28 -8.17
N VAL A 238 4.93 -8.09 -8.89
CA VAL A 238 6.17 -8.67 -8.35
C VAL A 238 7.19 -7.57 -8.06
N GLY A 239 7.31 -6.60 -8.97
CA GLY A 239 8.17 -5.44 -8.78
C GLY A 239 7.81 -4.66 -7.51
N ALA A 240 6.54 -4.38 -7.28
CA ALA A 240 6.07 -3.69 -6.08
C ALA A 240 6.45 -4.40 -4.77
N VAL A 241 6.39 -5.74 -4.75
CA VAL A 241 6.78 -6.53 -3.57
C VAL A 241 8.29 -6.45 -3.33
N VAL A 242 9.09 -6.72 -4.37
CA VAL A 242 10.55 -6.64 -4.27
C VAL A 242 10.99 -5.21 -3.91
N GLY A 243 10.34 -4.21 -4.49
CA GLY A 243 10.62 -2.81 -4.22
C GLY A 243 10.29 -2.38 -2.80
N GLY A 244 9.17 -2.86 -2.25
CA GLY A 244 8.80 -2.64 -0.84
C GLY A 244 9.81 -3.26 0.12
N ILE A 245 10.18 -4.53 -0.11
CA ILE A 245 11.16 -5.23 0.70
C ILE A 245 12.54 -4.55 0.63
N ALA A 246 13.02 -4.22 -0.57
CA ALA A 246 14.30 -3.56 -0.76
C ALA A 246 14.35 -2.19 -0.07
N LEU A 247 13.27 -1.40 -0.20
CA LEU A 247 13.17 -0.10 0.46
C LEU A 247 13.18 -0.24 1.99
N GLY A 248 12.36 -1.14 2.54
CA GLY A 248 12.27 -1.35 3.99
C GLY A 248 13.57 -1.85 4.62
N ILE A 249 14.29 -2.76 3.93
CA ILE A 249 15.61 -3.24 4.37
C ILE A 249 16.62 -2.10 4.33
N THR A 250 16.71 -1.38 3.21
CA THR A 250 17.69 -0.28 3.06
C THR A 250 17.45 0.83 4.07
N GLU A 251 16.18 1.22 4.26
CA GLU A 251 15.78 2.22 5.23
C GLU A 251 16.14 1.80 6.66
N THR A 252 15.83 0.55 7.05
CA THR A 252 16.08 0.07 8.42
C THR A 252 17.57 -0.13 8.70
N MET A 253 18.32 -0.64 7.73
CA MET A 253 19.78 -0.75 7.82
C MET A 253 20.42 0.61 8.01
N SER A 254 20.01 1.59 7.21
CA SER A 254 20.59 2.92 7.27
C SER A 254 20.20 3.65 8.55
N ALA A 255 18.96 3.51 9.00
CA ALA A 255 18.50 4.06 10.28
C ALA A 255 19.26 3.45 11.47
N GLY A 256 19.62 2.17 11.40
CA GLY A 256 20.36 1.45 12.44
C GLY A 256 21.86 1.80 12.49
N TYR A 257 22.51 1.93 11.33
CA TYR A 257 23.97 2.15 11.25
C TYR A 257 24.39 3.62 11.13
N LEU A 258 23.57 4.49 10.54
CA LEU A 258 23.88 5.93 10.43
C LEU A 258 23.17 6.71 11.54
N SER A 259 21.85 6.83 11.45
CA SER A 259 21.00 7.49 12.44
C SER A 259 19.53 7.34 12.06
N SER A 260 18.67 7.16 13.05
CA SER A 260 17.21 7.13 12.86
C SER A 260 16.65 8.47 12.38
N ALA A 261 17.34 9.59 12.62
CA ALA A 261 16.92 10.90 12.16
C ALA A 261 16.88 11.03 10.63
N TYR A 262 17.73 10.26 9.92
CA TYR A 262 17.78 10.27 8.46
C TYR A 262 16.84 9.25 7.81
N LYS A 263 16.04 8.52 8.60
CA LYS A 263 15.20 7.42 8.09
C LYS A 263 14.32 7.86 6.92
N ASP A 264 13.57 8.94 7.09
CA ASP A 264 12.68 9.46 6.03
C ASP A 264 13.48 10.07 4.88
N ALA A 265 14.54 10.83 5.17
CA ALA A 265 15.39 11.44 4.16
C ALA A 265 16.00 10.40 3.21
N ILE A 266 16.42 9.25 3.73
CA ILE A 266 16.99 8.15 2.94
C ILE A 266 15.94 7.53 2.04
N ALA A 267 14.71 7.33 2.52
CA ALA A 267 13.62 6.86 1.67
C ALA A 267 13.40 7.82 0.49
N PHE A 268 13.38 9.14 0.72
CA PHE A 268 13.26 10.13 -0.36
C PHE A 268 14.46 10.19 -1.30
N VAL A 269 15.69 10.07 -0.79
CA VAL A 269 16.89 10.02 -1.63
C VAL A 269 16.87 8.79 -2.53
N ILE A 270 16.45 7.63 -2.01
CA ILE A 270 16.30 6.41 -2.79
C ILE A 270 15.25 6.61 -3.88
N ILE A 271 14.11 7.25 -3.58
CA ILE A 271 13.11 7.60 -4.60
C ILE A 271 13.74 8.44 -5.70
N LEU A 272 14.41 9.54 -5.35
CA LEU A 272 15.01 10.45 -6.32
C LEU A 272 16.06 9.74 -7.16
N ALA A 273 16.90 8.91 -6.55
CA ALA A 273 17.90 8.12 -7.25
C ALA A 273 17.26 7.13 -8.22
N VAL A 274 16.21 6.42 -7.81
CA VAL A 274 15.46 5.53 -8.71
C VAL A 274 14.84 6.31 -9.86
N LEU A 275 14.17 7.43 -9.58
CA LEU A 275 13.55 8.24 -10.63
C LEU A 275 14.57 8.78 -11.64
N PHE A 276 15.78 9.14 -11.17
CA PHE A 276 16.83 9.69 -12.01
C PHE A 276 17.57 8.63 -12.82
N PHE A 277 17.97 7.52 -12.19
CA PHE A 277 18.82 6.49 -12.82
C PHE A 277 18.04 5.33 -13.42
N MET A 278 16.84 5.03 -12.89
CA MET A 278 16.02 3.88 -13.27
C MET A 278 14.52 4.28 -13.34
N PRO A 279 14.12 5.17 -14.26
CA PRO A 279 12.75 5.70 -14.32
C PRO A 279 11.68 4.63 -14.60
N SER A 280 12.07 3.49 -15.18
CA SER A 280 11.18 2.33 -15.37
C SER A 280 11.10 1.42 -14.14
N GLY A 281 11.94 1.61 -13.12
CA GLY A 281 12.12 0.70 -11.99
C GLY A 281 12.80 -0.62 -12.36
N LEU A 282 13.01 -1.49 -11.36
CA LEU A 282 13.75 -2.75 -11.52
C LEU A 282 13.07 -3.76 -12.45
N PHE A 283 11.73 -3.81 -12.43
CA PHE A 283 10.92 -4.75 -13.22
C PHE A 283 10.02 -4.04 -14.23
N GLY A 284 10.31 -2.78 -14.56
CA GLY A 284 9.58 -2.05 -15.60
C GLY A 284 9.82 -2.65 -16.98
N LYS A 285 8.74 -2.87 -17.73
CA LYS A 285 8.85 -3.21 -19.14
C LYS A 285 9.40 -1.99 -19.87
N ARG A 286 10.60 -2.11 -20.46
CA ARG A 286 11.10 -1.14 -21.45
C ARG A 286 10.10 -1.11 -22.60
N GLY A 287 9.21 -0.12 -22.59
CA GLY A 287 8.39 0.21 -23.73
C GLY A 287 9.31 0.71 -24.84
N GLY A 288 9.78 -0.21 -25.68
CA GLY A 288 10.30 0.16 -26.98
C GLY A 288 9.13 0.73 -27.76
N GLU A 289 9.08 2.05 -27.85
CA GLU A 289 8.29 2.75 -28.84
C GLU A 289 8.83 2.29 -30.20
N ARG A 290 8.20 1.27 -30.79
CA ARG A 290 8.42 0.95 -32.19
C ARG A 290 7.56 1.91 -32.98
N VAL A 291 8.23 2.98 -33.43
CA VAL A 291 7.77 3.90 -34.47
C VAL A 291 7.44 3.10 -35.73
#